data_AF-A0A831KJ14-F1
#
_entry.id   AF-A0A831KJ14-F1
#
_cell.length_a   1.000
_cell.length_b   1.000
_cell.length_c   1.000
_cell.angle_alpha   90.00
_cell.angle_beta   90.00
_cell.angle_gamma   90.00
#
_symmetry.space_group_name_H-M   'P 1'
#
loop_
_entity.id
_entity.type
_entity.pdbx_description
1 polymer ?
#
loop_
_entity_poly.entity_id
_entity_poly.type
_entity_poly.pdbx_seq_one_letter_code
_entity_poly.pdbx_strand_id
1 'polypeptide(L)'
;GNIEICDPSFVGKTLTREERDVKGLNTRPFTGRIAMDWGVSSFSSLVSGYEDSADMPEHDIMAYGGMTGVDETALVSGTPYESILEFPRGPKAGSFLHKIMEQVDFSRAGEGEREDLVRDLLADYGYEEQWTAAICGMLENTLGASLSEEHQGLKLSLVPTNCRLTELEFYFPMRLITPTDLASIFEGESVSSSMAYIPERIEALEFSPIRGFMKGYIDLVFQWNGKYYLVDWKSNHLGPDIEAYNQGSMEEEMLRHFYVLQCHIYCLALDQYLSLRLPGYDYQRHFGGAFYIFLRGMDAEKAPKYGVYGTRPSVDLIKRLRKGLLETKGS
;
A
#
# COMPACT_ATOMS: atom_id res chain seq x y z
N GLY A 1 -71.05 13.49 -24.66
CA GLY A 1 -71.24 12.20 -23.99
C GLY A 1 -70.70 12.35 -22.59
N ASN A 2 -71.57 12.30 -21.58
CA ASN A 2 -71.18 12.39 -20.18
C ASN A 2 -70.45 11.11 -19.78
N ILE A 3 -69.29 11.25 -19.15
CA ILE A 3 -68.56 10.13 -18.56
C ILE A 3 -69.12 9.95 -17.14
N GLU A 4 -69.84 8.85 -16.92
CA GLU A 4 -70.17 8.39 -15.57
C GLU A 4 -68.94 7.71 -14.96
N ILE A 5 -68.53 8.20 -13.80
CA ILE A 5 -67.52 7.53 -12.98
C ILE A 5 -68.26 6.47 -12.16
N CYS A 6 -68.07 5.20 -12.50
CA CYS A 6 -68.50 4.10 -11.63
C CYS A 6 -67.53 3.96 -10.46
N ASP A 7 -68.06 3.92 -9.24
CA ASP A 7 -67.29 3.48 -8.08
C ASP A 7 -66.81 2.03 -8.27
N PRO A 8 -65.59 1.68 -7.84
CA PRO A 8 -65.06 0.34 -7.99
C PRO A 8 -65.95 -0.68 -7.24
N SER A 9 -66.39 -1.71 -7.96
CA SER A 9 -67.27 -2.79 -7.45
C SER A 9 -66.65 -3.70 -6.38
N PHE A 10 -65.44 -3.40 -5.92
CA PHE A 10 -64.72 -4.18 -4.92
C PHE A 10 -64.20 -3.27 -3.81
N VAL A 11 -64.79 -3.42 -2.62
CA VAL A 11 -64.16 -2.98 -1.37
C VAL A 11 -62.98 -3.92 -1.13
N GLY A 12 -61.76 -3.42 -1.31
CA GLY A 12 -60.55 -4.17 -1.00
C GLY A 12 -60.59 -4.64 0.46
N LYS A 13 -60.52 -5.94 0.70
CA LYS A 13 -60.31 -6.46 2.06
C LYS A 13 -58.88 -6.11 2.48
N THR A 14 -58.74 -5.30 3.52
CA THR A 14 -57.46 -5.15 4.22
C THR A 14 -57.01 -6.54 4.69
N LEU A 15 -55.91 -7.04 4.13
CA LEU A 15 -55.26 -8.24 4.64
C LEU A 15 -54.67 -7.90 6.00
N THR A 16 -55.31 -8.37 7.06
CA THR A 16 -54.71 -8.34 8.40
C THR A 16 -53.50 -9.26 8.39
N ARG A 17 -52.32 -8.74 8.77
CA ARG A 17 -51.12 -9.55 9.00
C ARG A 17 -51.50 -10.68 9.95
N GLU A 18 -51.53 -11.91 9.46
CA GLU A 18 -51.53 -13.07 10.34
C GLU A 18 -50.18 -13.09 11.05
N GLU A 19 -50.14 -12.52 12.26
CA GLU A 19 -49.10 -12.83 13.21
C GLU A 19 -49.26 -14.32 13.54
N ARG A 20 -48.53 -15.17 12.80
CA ARG A 20 -48.39 -16.57 13.20
C ARG A 20 -47.93 -16.56 14.64
N ASP A 21 -48.63 -17.31 15.49
CA ASP A 21 -48.29 -17.43 16.90
C ASP A 21 -46.83 -17.85 17.03
N VAL A 22 -45.98 -16.88 17.42
CA VAL A 22 -44.54 -17.06 17.56
C VAL A 22 -44.23 -17.85 18.84
N LYS A 23 -45.25 -18.19 19.64
CA LYS A 23 -45.13 -19.03 20.82
C LYS A 23 -44.74 -20.45 20.41
N GLY A 24 -43.45 -20.74 20.57
CA GLY A 24 -42.88 -22.06 20.34
C GLY A 24 -41.73 -22.09 19.33
N LEU A 25 -41.36 -20.95 18.73
CA LEU A 25 -40.10 -20.87 18.01
C LEU A 25 -38.95 -20.87 19.02
N ASN A 26 -38.26 -22.00 19.10
CA ASN A 26 -36.98 -22.08 19.80
C ASN A 26 -35.86 -21.79 18.80
N THR A 27 -34.85 -21.03 19.23
CA THR A 27 -33.63 -20.87 18.46
C THR A 27 -32.98 -22.23 18.30
N ARG A 28 -32.52 -22.56 17.09
CA ARG A 28 -31.65 -23.72 16.91
C ARG A 28 -30.32 -23.38 17.57
N PRO A 29 -29.86 -24.11 18.60
CA PRO A 29 -28.53 -23.89 19.14
C PRO A 29 -27.52 -24.27 18.06
N PHE A 30 -26.70 -23.32 17.65
CA PHE A 30 -25.57 -23.59 16.78
C PHE A 30 -24.51 -24.34 17.60
N THR A 31 -24.29 -25.60 17.26
CA THR A 31 -23.29 -26.48 17.91
C THR A 31 -22.03 -26.65 17.05
N GLY A 32 -21.95 -25.95 15.91
CA GLY A 32 -20.75 -25.94 15.08
C GLY A 32 -19.63 -25.12 15.71
N ARG A 33 -18.41 -25.32 15.22
CA ARG A 33 -17.28 -24.44 15.51
C ARG A 33 -17.05 -23.55 14.30
N ILE A 34 -17.13 -22.23 14.47
CA ILE A 34 -16.69 -21.30 13.43
C ILE A 34 -15.16 -21.29 13.50
N ALA A 35 -14.52 -21.58 12.37
CA ALA A 35 -13.08 -21.48 12.25
C ALA A 35 -12.71 -19.99 12.22
N MET A 36 -12.30 -19.46 13.37
CA MET A 36 -11.86 -18.06 13.52
C MET A 36 -10.38 -17.89 13.10
N ASP A 37 -9.73 -18.97 12.68
CA ASP A 37 -8.33 -18.97 12.26
C ASP A 37 -8.16 -18.77 10.75
N TRP A 38 -9.24 -18.82 9.96
CA TRP A 38 -9.23 -18.70 8.51
C TRP A 38 -9.77 -17.35 8.04
N GLY A 39 -8.99 -16.61 7.23
CA GLY A 39 -9.41 -15.31 6.69
C GLY A 39 -8.57 -14.82 5.52
N VAL A 40 -8.92 -13.62 5.05
CA VAL A 40 -8.10 -12.83 4.13
C VAL A 40 -7.42 -11.74 4.95
N SER A 41 -6.10 -11.78 5.02
CA SER A 41 -5.28 -10.80 5.73
C SER A 41 -4.62 -9.85 4.75
N SER A 42 -4.36 -8.64 5.23
CA SER A 42 -3.48 -7.65 4.62
C SER A 42 -2.28 -7.37 5.52
N PHE A 43 -1.29 -6.62 5.00
CA PHE A 43 -0.19 -6.12 5.83
C PHE A 43 -0.72 -5.31 7.03
N SER A 44 -1.67 -4.39 6.84
CA SER A 44 -2.17 -3.57 7.95
C SER A 44 -2.96 -4.37 8.96
N SER A 45 -3.65 -5.45 8.55
CA SER A 45 -4.29 -6.37 9.51
C SER A 45 -3.27 -7.09 10.41
N LEU A 46 -2.08 -7.42 9.90
CA LEU A 46 -1.02 -8.04 10.69
C LEU A 46 -0.40 -7.06 11.70
N VAL A 47 -0.26 -5.79 11.32
CA VAL A 47 0.38 -4.77 12.17
C VAL A 47 -0.60 -4.19 13.20
N SER A 48 -1.85 -3.91 12.79
CA SER A 48 -2.85 -3.30 13.67
C SER A 48 -3.55 -4.30 14.61
N GLY A 49 -3.53 -5.59 14.29
CA GLY A 49 -4.23 -6.63 15.05
C GLY A 49 -5.76 -6.62 14.88
N TYR A 50 -6.30 -5.74 14.02
CA TYR A 50 -7.74 -5.68 13.71
C TYR A 50 -8.03 -6.30 12.34
N GLU A 51 -9.22 -6.91 12.20
CA GLU A 51 -9.79 -7.31 10.91
C GLU A 51 -10.16 -6.04 10.13
N ASP A 52 -9.20 -5.50 9.37
CA ASP A 52 -9.47 -4.42 8.43
C ASP A 52 -10.22 -4.96 7.22
N SER A 53 -11.10 -4.15 6.63
CA SER A 53 -11.80 -4.53 5.40
C SER A 53 -10.78 -4.58 4.27
N ALA A 54 -10.31 -5.77 3.92
CA ALA A 54 -9.26 -6.03 2.91
C ALA A 54 -9.61 -5.59 1.47
N ASP A 55 -10.65 -4.78 1.25
CA ASP A 55 -11.21 -4.48 -0.08
C ASP A 55 -10.65 -3.22 -0.74
N MET A 56 -9.77 -2.44 -0.08
CA MET A 56 -9.17 -1.22 -0.64
C MET A 56 -7.64 -1.21 -0.51
N PRO A 57 -6.91 -0.56 -1.44
CA PRO A 57 -5.49 -0.24 -1.26
C PRO A 57 -5.25 0.58 0.02
N GLU A 58 -4.34 0.10 0.86
CA GLU A 58 -4.07 0.64 2.18
C GLU A 58 -3.01 1.75 2.11
N HIS A 59 -3.42 2.94 1.64
CA HIS A 59 -2.51 4.09 1.53
C HIS A 59 -2.23 4.70 2.91
N ASP A 60 -0.96 4.62 3.35
CA ASP A 60 -0.41 5.28 4.54
C ASP A 60 -1.23 5.10 5.84
N ILE A 61 -1.57 3.84 6.17
CA ILE A 61 -2.19 3.49 7.46
C ILE A 61 -1.22 3.79 8.60
N MET A 62 -1.63 4.66 9.54
CA MET A 62 -0.95 4.88 10.82
C MET A 62 -1.16 3.65 11.72
N ALA A 63 -0.38 2.60 11.45
CA ALA A 63 -0.61 1.26 12.00
C ALA A 63 -0.20 1.06 13.47
N TYR A 64 0.16 2.11 14.22
CA TYR A 64 0.39 1.99 15.67
C TYR A 64 -0.43 3.04 16.44
N GLY A 65 -1.42 2.55 17.18
CA GLY A 65 -2.23 3.34 18.09
C GLY A 65 -1.37 4.04 19.13
N GLY A 66 -1.56 5.35 19.25
CA GLY A 66 -1.02 6.15 20.35
C GLY A 66 -0.02 7.22 19.94
N MET A 67 -0.44 8.18 19.12
CA MET A 67 -0.10 9.61 19.24
C MET A 67 -0.96 10.40 18.24
N THR A 68 -2.26 10.48 18.53
CA THR A 68 -3.13 11.54 17.99
C THR A 68 -2.67 12.86 18.62
N GLY A 69 -1.66 13.48 18.04
CA GLY A 69 -1.08 14.69 18.62
C GLY A 69 0.06 15.30 17.83
N VAL A 70 0.15 15.05 16.52
CA VAL A 70 0.98 15.90 15.65
C VAL A 70 0.04 16.87 14.97
N ASP A 71 0.02 18.07 15.54
CA ASP A 71 -0.62 19.30 15.08
C ASP A 71 -0.88 19.31 13.56
N GLU A 72 -2.16 19.17 13.17
CA GLU A 72 -2.66 19.33 11.79
C GLU A 72 -2.41 20.76 11.26
N THR A 73 -1.93 21.68 12.09
CA THR A 73 -1.79 23.10 11.79
C THR A 73 -0.41 23.70 12.07
N ALA A 74 0.66 22.91 12.06
CA ALA A 74 2.02 23.46 12.09
C ALA A 74 2.32 24.19 10.76
N LEU A 75 1.88 25.44 10.68
CA LEU A 75 2.23 26.43 9.66
C LEU A 75 3.77 26.52 9.61
N VAL A 76 4.35 25.91 8.59
CA VAL A 76 5.74 26.14 8.24
C VAL A 76 5.84 27.60 7.82
N SER A 77 6.79 28.33 8.39
CA SER A 77 7.10 29.70 8.00
C SER A 77 7.73 29.67 6.60
N GLY A 78 6.88 29.70 5.58
CA GLY A 78 7.23 29.72 4.17
C GLY A 78 6.19 30.47 3.36
N THR A 79 6.49 30.71 2.10
CA THR A 79 5.54 31.17 1.09
C THR A 79 4.59 30.00 0.81
N PRO A 80 3.33 30.04 1.27
CA PRO A 80 2.45 28.89 1.15
C PRO A 80 2.29 28.49 -0.32
N TYR A 81 2.12 27.20 -0.56
CA TYR A 81 1.89 26.60 -1.88
C TYR A 81 3.13 26.43 -2.79
N GLU A 82 4.34 26.72 -2.32
CA GLU A 82 5.56 26.57 -3.15
C GLU A 82 6.20 25.17 -3.10
N SER A 83 6.03 24.42 -2.02
CA SER A 83 6.73 23.14 -1.82
C SER A 83 5.81 22.02 -1.35
N ILE A 84 6.04 20.81 -1.85
CA ILE A 84 5.38 19.57 -1.39
C ILE A 84 5.61 19.28 0.10
N LEU A 85 6.67 19.85 0.70
CA LEU A 85 6.97 19.74 2.12
C LEU A 85 5.90 20.43 3.00
N GLU A 86 5.23 21.44 2.45
CA GLU A 86 4.17 22.21 3.11
C GLU A 86 2.77 21.69 2.81
N PHE A 87 2.62 20.79 1.82
CA PHE A 87 1.32 20.22 1.44
C PHE A 87 0.66 19.53 2.66
N PRO A 88 -0.68 19.59 2.80
CA PRO A 88 -1.40 18.96 3.91
C PRO A 88 -0.97 17.52 4.17
N ARG A 89 -1.06 17.08 5.43
CA ARG A 89 -0.64 15.75 5.88
C ARG A 89 -1.86 14.86 6.18
N GLY A 90 -1.59 13.58 6.42
CA GLY A 90 -2.60 12.61 6.84
C GLY A 90 -3.19 11.77 5.70
N PRO A 91 -4.11 10.84 6.03
CA PRO A 91 -4.55 9.78 5.10
C PRO A 91 -5.18 10.31 3.81
N LYS A 92 -5.92 11.43 3.89
CA LYS A 92 -6.51 12.09 2.72
C LYS A 92 -5.44 12.59 1.75
N ALA A 93 -4.39 13.22 2.27
CA ALA A 93 -3.27 13.71 1.47
C ALA A 93 -2.46 12.56 0.87
N GLY A 94 -2.22 11.49 1.65
CA GLY A 94 -1.58 10.28 1.14
C GLY A 94 -2.38 9.65 -0.01
N SER A 95 -3.68 9.45 0.18
CA SER A 95 -4.57 8.91 -0.85
C SER A 95 -4.59 9.75 -2.12
N PHE A 96 -4.58 11.08 -2.00
CA PHE A 96 -4.46 12.01 -3.13
C PHE A 96 -3.16 11.80 -3.90
N LEU A 97 -2.02 11.74 -3.20
CA LEU A 97 -0.71 11.56 -3.83
C LEU A 97 -0.58 10.20 -4.52
N HIS A 98 -1.06 9.11 -3.92
CA HIS A 98 -1.12 7.81 -4.58
C HIS A 98 -1.99 7.86 -5.84
N LYS A 99 -3.15 8.51 -5.77
CA LYS A 99 -4.07 8.62 -6.93
C LYS A 99 -3.45 9.36 -8.10
N ILE A 100 -2.63 10.39 -7.83
CA ILE A 100 -1.83 11.04 -8.87
C ILE A 100 -0.84 10.05 -9.47
N MET A 101 -0.06 9.34 -8.64
CA MET A 101 0.97 8.40 -9.13
C MET A 101 0.40 7.21 -9.92
N GLU A 102 -0.84 6.81 -9.63
CA GLU A 102 -1.60 5.78 -10.37
C GLU A 102 -1.92 6.24 -11.81
N GLN A 103 -2.33 7.50 -11.99
CA GLN A 103 -2.87 8.00 -13.26
C GLN A 103 -1.82 8.70 -14.13
N VAL A 104 -0.74 9.21 -13.53
CA VAL A 104 0.23 10.04 -14.22
C VAL A 104 1.01 9.26 -15.29
N ASP A 105 1.15 9.88 -16.47
CA ASP A 105 2.09 9.40 -17.48
C ASP A 105 3.52 9.82 -17.10
N PHE A 106 4.41 8.83 -16.94
CA PHE A 106 5.81 9.07 -16.62
C PHE A 106 6.59 9.62 -17.82
N SER A 107 6.08 9.45 -19.04
CA SER A 107 6.73 9.90 -20.27
C SER A 107 6.74 11.43 -20.39
N ARG A 108 7.75 11.99 -21.06
CA ARG A 108 7.80 13.43 -21.36
C ARG A 108 6.60 13.93 -22.18
N ALA A 109 5.95 13.05 -22.95
CA ALA A 109 4.80 13.43 -23.76
C ALA A 109 3.60 13.84 -22.88
N GLY A 110 3.50 13.28 -21.67
CA GLY A 110 2.44 13.61 -20.72
C GLY A 110 2.64 14.93 -19.98
N GLU A 111 3.77 15.64 -20.14
CA GLU A 111 4.09 16.83 -19.33
C GLU A 111 2.99 17.91 -19.35
N GLY A 112 2.35 18.14 -20.50
CA GLY A 112 1.22 19.06 -20.60
C GLY A 112 -0.08 18.56 -19.97
N GLU A 113 -0.32 17.24 -19.99
CA GLU A 113 -1.53 16.62 -19.42
C GLU A 113 -1.43 16.43 -17.90
N ARG A 114 -0.21 16.43 -17.34
CA ARG A 114 0.04 16.28 -15.90
C ARG A 114 -0.56 17.42 -15.09
N GLU A 115 -0.43 18.64 -15.58
CA GLU A 115 -0.93 19.82 -14.87
C GLU A 115 -2.46 19.78 -14.77
N ASP A 116 -3.13 19.43 -15.86
CA ASP A 116 -4.59 19.26 -15.90
C ASP A 116 -5.05 18.14 -14.96
N LEU A 117 -4.38 16.97 -15.00
CA LEU A 117 -4.63 15.86 -14.07
C LEU A 117 -4.49 16.30 -12.60
N VAL A 118 -3.45 17.07 -12.27
CA VAL A 118 -3.21 17.56 -10.92
C VAL A 118 -4.31 18.53 -10.49
N ARG A 119 -4.72 19.46 -11.37
CA ARG A 119 -5.82 20.41 -11.08
C ARG A 119 -7.14 19.68 -10.83
N ASP A 120 -7.46 18.70 -11.67
CA ASP A 120 -8.68 17.89 -11.55
C ASP A 120 -8.69 17.11 -10.21
N LEU A 121 -7.59 16.42 -9.88
CA LEU A 121 -7.49 15.68 -8.62
C LEU A 121 -7.44 16.58 -7.39
N LEU A 122 -6.85 17.77 -7.47
CA LEU A 122 -6.91 18.76 -6.39
C LEU A 122 -8.37 19.15 -6.11
N ALA A 123 -9.14 19.43 -7.16
CA ALA A 123 -10.56 19.74 -7.04
C ALA A 123 -11.37 18.57 -6.45
N ASP A 124 -11.16 17.35 -6.93
CA ASP A 124 -11.86 16.13 -6.47
C ASP A 124 -11.59 15.84 -4.99
N TYR A 125 -10.35 16.04 -4.54
CA TYR A 125 -9.98 15.89 -3.14
C TYR A 125 -10.25 17.17 -2.32
N GLY A 126 -10.72 18.26 -2.91
CA GLY A 126 -11.02 19.51 -2.21
C GLY A 126 -9.79 20.20 -1.60
N TYR A 127 -8.67 20.18 -2.32
CA TYR A 127 -7.48 20.99 -2.07
C TYR A 127 -7.47 22.22 -2.98
N GLU A 128 -6.78 23.27 -2.57
CA GLU A 128 -6.74 24.51 -3.32
C GLU A 128 -5.83 24.41 -4.56
N GLU A 129 -6.27 25.00 -5.67
CA GLU A 129 -5.60 24.96 -6.98
C GLU A 129 -4.16 25.53 -6.95
N GLN A 130 -3.85 26.40 -5.98
CA GLN A 130 -2.52 26.96 -5.78
C GLN A 130 -1.45 25.87 -5.55
N TRP A 131 -1.82 24.68 -5.07
CA TRP A 131 -0.89 23.56 -4.89
C TRP A 131 -0.37 22.95 -6.20
N THR A 132 -0.97 23.28 -7.35
CA THR A 132 -0.65 22.66 -8.65
C THR A 132 0.85 22.68 -8.95
N ALA A 133 1.51 23.83 -8.76
CA ALA A 133 2.94 23.98 -9.06
C ALA A 133 3.82 23.11 -8.15
N ALA A 134 3.53 23.08 -6.84
CA ALA A 134 4.26 22.27 -5.88
C ALA A 134 4.13 20.76 -6.18
N ILE A 135 2.93 20.31 -6.56
CA ILE A 135 2.67 18.91 -6.92
C ILE A 135 3.35 18.55 -8.24
N CYS A 136 3.28 19.41 -9.26
CA CYS A 136 3.98 19.18 -10.52
C CYS A 136 5.50 19.12 -10.32
N GLY A 137 6.06 20.01 -9.50
CA GLY A 137 7.49 19.99 -9.14
C GLY A 137 7.89 18.69 -8.43
N MET A 138 7.05 18.17 -7.52
CA MET A 138 7.29 16.85 -6.91
C MET A 138 7.25 15.72 -7.93
N LEU A 139 6.31 15.74 -8.89
CA LEU A 139 6.25 14.75 -9.97
C LEU A 139 7.50 14.80 -10.84
N GLU A 140 7.93 15.99 -11.25
CA GLU A 140 9.15 16.16 -12.05
C GLU A 140 10.38 15.60 -11.32
N ASN A 141 10.54 15.94 -10.04
CA ASN A 141 11.62 15.41 -9.21
C ASN A 141 11.56 13.89 -9.08
N THR A 142 10.38 13.34 -8.80
CA THR A 142 10.17 11.90 -8.61
C THR A 142 10.44 11.12 -9.89
N LEU A 143 9.95 11.61 -11.02
CA LEU A 143 10.10 10.95 -12.31
C LEU A 143 11.50 11.10 -12.91
N GLY A 144 12.16 12.23 -12.63
CA GLY A 144 13.49 12.57 -13.13
C GLY A 144 14.66 12.04 -12.28
N ALA A 145 14.41 11.66 -11.03
CA ALA A 145 15.40 11.12 -10.11
C ALA A 145 15.94 9.75 -10.54
N SER A 146 17.25 9.52 -10.32
CA SER A 146 17.81 8.18 -10.37
C SER A 146 17.47 7.42 -9.09
N LEU A 147 16.89 6.23 -9.22
CA LEU A 147 16.52 5.39 -8.08
C LEU A 147 17.71 4.58 -7.52
N SER A 148 18.83 4.53 -8.22
CA SER A 148 19.99 3.73 -7.85
C SER A 148 21.28 4.51 -8.08
N GLU A 149 22.21 4.42 -7.11
CA GLU A 149 23.56 4.98 -7.26
C GLU A 149 24.34 4.24 -8.36
N GLU A 150 24.20 2.91 -8.40
CA GLU A 150 24.85 2.02 -9.37
C GLU A 150 24.30 2.20 -10.79
N HIS A 151 23.03 2.57 -10.93
CA HIS A 151 22.32 2.66 -12.19
C HIS A 151 21.67 4.02 -12.39
N GLN A 152 22.48 5.01 -12.80
CA GLN A 152 22.03 6.39 -13.07
C GLN A 152 20.90 6.53 -14.11
N GLY A 153 20.69 5.50 -14.94
CA GLY A 153 19.60 5.43 -15.93
C GLY A 153 18.31 4.80 -15.39
N LEU A 154 18.27 4.33 -14.15
CA LEU A 154 17.07 3.76 -13.53
C LEU A 154 16.17 4.88 -13.03
N LYS A 155 15.44 5.49 -13.97
CA LYS A 155 14.52 6.62 -13.73
C LYS A 155 13.11 6.23 -14.15
N LEU A 156 12.10 6.66 -13.41
CA LEU A 156 10.71 6.36 -13.73
C LEU A 156 10.27 7.01 -15.06
N SER A 157 10.80 8.19 -15.38
CA SER A 157 10.57 8.86 -16.68
C SER A 157 11.05 8.07 -17.90
N LEU A 158 11.90 7.05 -17.71
CA LEU A 158 12.40 6.17 -18.76
C LEU A 158 11.67 4.81 -18.79
N VAL A 159 10.61 4.64 -17.98
CA VAL A 159 9.80 3.43 -17.93
C VAL A 159 8.55 3.61 -18.81
N PRO A 160 8.44 2.89 -19.94
CA PRO A 160 7.25 2.94 -20.78
C PRO A 160 6.01 2.37 -20.08
N THR A 161 4.83 2.86 -20.45
CA THR A 161 3.54 2.41 -19.89
C THR A 161 3.30 0.90 -20.05
N ASN A 162 3.79 0.28 -21.14
CA ASN A 162 3.66 -1.17 -21.37
C ASN A 162 4.70 -2.02 -20.60
N CYS A 163 5.64 -1.37 -19.90
CA CYS A 163 6.64 -2.01 -19.06
C CYS A 163 6.36 -1.81 -17.57
N ARG A 164 5.15 -1.35 -17.22
CA ARG A 164 4.73 -1.14 -15.83
C ARG A 164 3.33 -1.68 -15.56
N LEU A 165 3.07 -2.02 -14.30
CA LEU A 165 1.77 -2.33 -13.73
C LEU A 165 1.59 -1.42 -12.52
N THR A 166 0.54 -0.61 -12.52
CA THR A 166 0.14 0.24 -11.40
C THR A 166 -0.89 -0.51 -10.56
N GLU A 167 -0.83 -0.36 -9.24
CA GLU A 167 -1.70 -1.04 -8.26
C GLU A 167 -1.83 -2.55 -8.53
N LEU A 168 -0.69 -3.25 -8.62
CA LEU A 168 -0.70 -4.70 -8.83
C LEU A 168 -1.28 -5.39 -7.60
N GLU A 169 -2.55 -5.79 -7.71
CA GLU A 169 -3.22 -6.65 -6.74
C GLU A 169 -2.61 -8.05 -6.72
N PHE A 170 -2.37 -8.58 -5.53
CA PHE A 170 -1.88 -9.94 -5.35
C PHE A 170 -2.67 -10.70 -4.29
N TYR A 171 -2.67 -12.02 -4.46
CA TYR A 171 -3.20 -12.98 -3.50
C TYR A 171 -2.27 -14.18 -3.42
N PHE A 172 -1.89 -14.60 -2.20
CA PHE A 172 -1.21 -15.88 -2.02
C PHE A 172 -1.74 -16.63 -0.80
N PRO A 173 -1.84 -17.97 -0.87
CA PRO A 173 -2.30 -18.77 0.26
C PRO A 173 -1.24 -18.75 1.37
N MET A 174 -1.70 -18.47 2.58
CA MET A 174 -0.90 -18.43 3.80
C MET A 174 -1.17 -19.66 4.65
N ARG A 175 -0.09 -20.27 5.15
CA ARG A 175 -0.21 -21.20 6.28
C ARG A 175 -0.57 -20.44 7.56
N LEU A 176 -0.99 -21.20 8.57
CA LEU A 176 -1.13 -20.66 9.92
C LEU A 176 0.22 -20.09 10.37
N ILE A 177 0.26 -18.79 10.66
CA ILE A 177 1.47 -18.11 11.12
C ILE A 177 1.20 -17.33 12.41
N THR A 178 2.17 -17.35 13.32
CA THR A 178 2.20 -16.53 14.53
C THR A 178 3.24 -15.40 14.41
N PRO A 179 3.18 -14.36 15.26
CA PRO A 179 4.23 -13.34 15.33
C PRO A 179 5.63 -13.94 15.53
N THR A 180 5.77 -14.94 16.40
CA THR A 180 7.04 -15.66 16.63
C THR A 180 7.52 -16.41 15.39
N ASP A 181 6.61 -17.12 14.69
CA ASP A 181 6.97 -17.78 13.43
C ASP A 181 7.47 -16.78 12.40
N LEU A 182 6.79 -15.63 12.28
CA LEU A 182 7.15 -14.57 11.36
C LEU A 182 8.50 -13.94 11.71
N ALA A 183 8.75 -13.64 12.99
CA ALA A 183 10.03 -13.11 13.47
C ALA A 183 11.18 -14.08 13.16
N SER A 184 10.98 -15.39 13.35
CA SER A 184 11.98 -16.42 13.07
C SER A 184 12.42 -16.46 11.59
N ILE A 185 11.54 -16.03 10.67
CA ILE A 185 11.89 -15.96 9.24
C ILE A 185 12.98 -14.91 8.99
N PHE A 186 13.10 -13.89 9.83
CA PHE A 186 14.09 -12.82 9.70
C PHE A 186 15.37 -13.07 10.50
N GLU A 187 15.40 -14.08 11.39
CA GLU A 187 16.59 -14.42 12.17
C GLU A 187 17.80 -14.75 11.29
N GLY A 188 18.99 -14.29 11.67
CA GLY A 188 20.24 -14.61 10.96
C GLY A 188 20.41 -13.93 9.61
N GLU A 189 19.51 -13.04 9.20
CA GLU A 189 19.75 -12.18 8.04
C GLU A 189 20.80 -11.11 8.41
N SER A 190 21.96 -11.15 7.74
CA SER A 190 23.00 -10.12 7.85
C SER A 190 22.70 -9.00 6.87
N VAL A 191 21.74 -8.14 7.19
CA VAL A 191 21.42 -6.95 6.40
C VAL A 191 21.32 -5.76 7.37
N SER A 192 21.63 -4.54 6.89
CA SER A 192 21.78 -3.22 7.56
C SER A 192 21.52 -3.08 9.07
N SER A 193 22.16 -2.11 9.73
CA SER A 193 21.99 -1.81 11.16
C SER A 193 20.53 -1.71 11.63
N SER A 194 19.61 -1.34 10.74
CA SER A 194 18.16 -1.24 10.97
C SER A 194 17.44 -2.60 10.98
N MET A 195 17.82 -3.59 10.16
CA MET A 195 17.15 -4.90 10.14
C MET A 195 17.42 -5.77 11.38
N ALA A 196 18.45 -5.44 12.16
CA ALA A 196 18.78 -6.16 13.38
C ALA A 196 17.64 -6.19 14.41
N TYR A 197 16.82 -5.13 14.47
CA TYR A 197 15.72 -4.99 15.44
C TYR A 197 14.36 -5.46 14.91
N ILE A 198 14.28 -5.87 13.64
CA ILE A 198 13.02 -6.27 13.02
C ILE A 198 12.41 -7.51 13.68
N PRO A 199 13.15 -8.59 13.96
CA PRO A 199 12.57 -9.78 14.61
C PRO A 199 11.89 -9.44 15.95
N GLU A 200 12.57 -8.66 16.80
CA GLU A 200 12.07 -8.24 18.11
C GLU A 200 10.79 -7.41 17.99
N ARG A 201 10.70 -6.52 16.99
CA ARG A 201 9.50 -5.73 16.72
C ARG A 201 8.35 -6.58 16.18
N ILE A 202 8.63 -7.51 15.28
CA ILE A 202 7.62 -8.42 14.72
C ILE A 202 7.05 -9.31 15.83
N GLU A 203 7.88 -9.80 16.74
CA GLU A 203 7.44 -10.63 17.86
C GLU A 203 6.51 -9.88 18.82
N ALA A 204 6.62 -8.55 18.88
CA ALA A 204 5.72 -7.69 19.66
C ALA A 204 4.35 -7.42 18.99
N LEU A 205 4.11 -7.93 17.78
CA LEU A 205 2.80 -7.84 17.14
C LEU A 205 1.79 -8.76 17.83
N GLU A 206 0.54 -8.31 17.98
CA GLU A 206 -0.51 -9.03 18.71
C GLU A 206 -1.58 -9.66 17.80
N PHE A 207 -1.26 -9.92 16.52
CA PHE A 207 -2.23 -10.54 15.62
C PHE A 207 -2.52 -12.00 16.01
N SER A 208 -3.80 -12.38 15.96
CA SER A 208 -4.21 -13.78 16.19
C SER A 208 -3.63 -14.69 15.11
N PRO A 209 -3.30 -15.96 15.39
CA PRO A 209 -2.79 -16.86 14.36
C PRO A 209 -3.75 -16.93 13.16
N ILE A 210 -3.28 -16.54 11.98
CA ILE A 210 -4.10 -16.49 10.76
C ILE A 210 -3.56 -17.49 9.73
N ARG A 211 -4.47 -18.29 9.17
CA ARG A 211 -4.29 -19.05 7.92
C ARG A 211 -5.28 -18.52 6.88
N GLY A 212 -5.04 -18.79 5.60
CA GLY A 212 -5.97 -18.37 4.54
C GLY A 212 -5.24 -17.69 3.40
N PHE A 213 -5.51 -16.40 3.15
CA PHE A 213 -4.88 -15.67 2.05
C PHE A 213 -4.26 -14.36 2.55
N MET A 214 -3.06 -14.05 2.05
CA MET A 214 -2.56 -12.67 2.05
C MET A 214 -3.08 -11.97 0.80
N LYS A 215 -3.64 -10.78 0.98
CA LYS A 215 -4.01 -9.84 -0.07
C LYS A 215 -3.21 -8.54 0.11
N GLY A 216 -2.87 -7.90 -1.00
CA GLY A 216 -2.35 -6.54 -0.98
C GLY A 216 -2.24 -5.96 -2.37
N TYR A 217 -1.77 -4.72 -2.43
CA TYR A 217 -1.57 -3.95 -3.65
C TYR A 217 -0.14 -3.41 -3.66
N ILE A 218 0.61 -3.68 -4.72
CA ILE A 218 1.92 -3.08 -4.94
C ILE A 218 1.70 -1.85 -5.83
N ASP A 219 2.05 -0.66 -5.33
CA ASP A 219 1.73 0.60 -6.03
C ASP A 219 2.24 0.63 -7.48
N LEU A 220 3.47 0.17 -7.69
CA LEU A 220 4.05 0.07 -9.03
C LEU A 220 4.99 -1.11 -9.13
N VAL A 221 4.83 -1.91 -10.17
CA VAL A 221 5.83 -2.88 -10.64
C VAL A 221 6.27 -2.44 -12.03
N PHE A 222 7.58 -2.40 -12.27
CA PHE A 222 8.09 -2.06 -13.59
C PHE A 222 9.28 -2.91 -14.00
N GLN A 223 9.51 -2.99 -15.30
CA GLN A 223 10.68 -3.63 -15.89
C GLN A 223 11.67 -2.59 -16.39
N TRP A 224 12.94 -2.76 -16.04
CA TRP A 224 14.05 -2.00 -16.60
C TRP A 224 15.25 -2.92 -16.83
N ASN A 225 15.80 -2.88 -18.05
CA ASN A 225 16.94 -3.72 -18.47
C ASN A 225 16.79 -5.22 -18.12
N GLY A 226 15.61 -5.79 -18.35
CA GLY A 226 15.32 -7.20 -18.11
C GLY A 226 15.14 -7.60 -16.64
N LYS A 227 15.19 -6.62 -15.72
CA LYS A 227 14.90 -6.82 -14.30
C LYS A 227 13.57 -6.18 -13.92
N TYR A 228 12.88 -6.79 -12.97
CA TYR A 228 11.63 -6.32 -12.41
C TYR A 228 11.87 -5.68 -11.06
N TYR A 229 11.28 -4.52 -10.86
CA TYR A 229 11.37 -3.73 -9.65
C TYR A 229 9.97 -3.46 -9.13
N LEU A 230 9.84 -3.27 -7.83
CA LEU A 230 8.64 -2.72 -7.23
C LEU A 230 8.92 -1.37 -6.59
N VAL A 231 7.89 -0.54 -6.53
CA VAL A 231 7.89 0.73 -5.82
C VAL A 231 6.67 0.78 -4.91
N ASP A 232 6.87 1.41 -3.76
CA ASP A 232 5.82 1.77 -2.81
C ASP A 232 5.99 3.27 -2.50
N TRP A 233 4.92 4.05 -2.70
CA TRP A 233 4.93 5.49 -2.46
C TRP A 233 4.68 5.77 -0.98
N LYS A 234 5.40 6.74 -0.42
CA LYS A 234 5.22 7.18 0.97
C LYS A 234 4.98 8.67 1.02
N SER A 235 3.89 9.08 1.67
CA SER A 235 3.59 10.51 1.91
C SER A 235 4.04 10.99 3.30
N ASN A 236 4.74 10.15 4.07
CA ASN A 236 5.24 10.49 5.41
C ASN A 236 6.03 11.81 5.39
N HIS A 237 5.81 12.64 6.40
CA HIS A 237 6.56 13.88 6.58
C HIS A 237 7.67 13.66 7.60
N LEU A 238 8.93 13.58 7.13
CA LEU A 238 10.08 13.33 8.00
C LEU A 238 10.74 14.61 8.53
N GLY A 239 10.41 15.75 7.94
CA GLY A 239 10.90 17.06 8.36
C GLY A 239 10.70 18.14 7.29
N PRO A 240 11.16 19.37 7.58
CA PRO A 240 10.84 20.56 6.80
C PRO A 240 11.69 20.76 5.54
N ASP A 241 12.72 19.94 5.32
CA ASP A 241 13.66 20.04 4.21
C ASP A 241 13.97 18.66 3.60
N ILE A 242 14.68 18.64 2.47
CA ILE A 242 15.06 17.40 1.79
C ILE A 242 16.05 16.59 2.64
N GLU A 243 16.90 17.27 3.41
CA GLU A 243 17.89 16.67 4.28
C GLU A 243 17.28 15.81 5.40
N ALA A 244 16.06 16.11 5.82
CA ALA A 244 15.28 15.28 6.74
C ALA A 244 14.95 13.89 6.18
N TYR A 245 14.97 13.69 4.86
CA TYR A 245 14.71 12.41 4.18
C TYR A 245 16.00 11.67 3.85
N ASN A 246 17.03 11.79 4.68
CA ASN A 246 18.26 11.01 4.56
C ASN A 246 18.03 9.53 4.91
N GLN A 247 18.99 8.68 4.55
CA GLN A 247 18.90 7.22 4.76
C GLN A 247 18.61 6.82 6.21
N GLY A 248 19.20 7.50 7.21
CA GLY A 248 18.96 7.20 8.62
C GLY A 248 17.52 7.47 9.05
N SER A 249 17.00 8.65 8.71
CA SER A 249 15.59 9.01 9.00
C SER A 249 14.60 8.08 8.29
N MET A 250 14.86 7.76 7.02
CA MET A 250 14.01 6.84 6.26
C MET A 250 14.05 5.42 6.85
N GLU A 251 15.23 4.94 7.26
CA GLU A 251 15.36 3.64 7.95
C GLU A 251 14.56 3.58 9.25
N GLU A 252 14.62 4.64 10.08
CA GLU A 252 13.83 4.73 11.30
C GLU A 252 12.32 4.68 11.02
N GLU A 253 11.87 5.36 9.96
CA GLU A 253 10.46 5.36 9.57
C GLU A 253 10.02 3.99 9.02
N MET A 254 10.86 3.36 8.19
CA MET A 254 10.65 2.00 7.69
C MET A 254 10.49 0.99 8.83
N LEU A 255 11.26 1.16 9.92
CA LEU A 255 11.15 0.36 11.15
C LEU A 255 9.91 0.70 11.97
N ARG A 256 9.60 2.00 12.12
CA ARG A 256 8.47 2.50 12.92
C ARG A 256 7.14 1.97 12.41
N HIS A 257 6.95 1.96 11.09
CA HIS A 257 5.69 1.58 10.45
C HIS A 257 5.68 0.15 9.92
N PHE A 258 6.68 -0.68 10.27
CA PHE A 258 6.80 -2.07 9.80
C PHE A 258 6.85 -2.20 8.26
N TYR A 259 7.20 -1.13 7.53
CA TYR A 259 7.34 -1.18 6.08
C TYR A 259 8.44 -2.13 5.63
N VAL A 260 9.40 -2.47 6.50
CA VAL A 260 10.33 -3.57 6.22
C VAL A 260 9.57 -4.89 6.06
N LEU A 261 8.62 -5.21 6.94
CA LEU A 261 7.80 -6.43 6.80
C LEU A 261 6.94 -6.36 5.53
N GLN A 262 6.30 -5.22 5.26
CA GLN A 262 5.52 -4.97 4.03
C GLN A 262 6.37 -5.24 2.78
N CYS A 263 7.58 -4.68 2.72
CA CYS A 263 8.51 -4.82 1.61
C CYS A 263 8.80 -6.29 1.31
N HIS A 264 9.04 -7.09 2.35
CA HIS A 264 9.34 -8.51 2.20
C HIS A 264 8.13 -9.32 1.75
N ILE A 265 6.92 -8.99 2.23
CA ILE A 265 5.66 -9.58 1.74
C ILE A 265 5.47 -9.24 0.26
N TYR A 266 5.72 -7.99 -0.15
CA TYR A 266 5.54 -7.53 -1.53
C TYR A 266 6.59 -8.12 -2.46
N CYS A 267 7.85 -8.26 -2.00
CA CYS A 267 8.89 -8.96 -2.75
C CYS A 267 8.54 -10.44 -2.95
N LEU A 268 8.00 -11.12 -1.93
CA LEU A 268 7.50 -12.49 -2.07
C LEU A 268 6.33 -12.56 -3.06
N ALA A 269 5.37 -11.63 -2.97
CA ALA A 269 4.23 -11.58 -3.87
C ALA A 269 4.66 -11.40 -5.33
N LEU A 270 5.57 -10.46 -5.60
CA LEU A 270 6.12 -10.23 -6.93
C LEU A 270 6.95 -11.43 -7.42
N ASP A 271 7.75 -12.05 -6.56
CA ASP A 271 8.47 -13.28 -6.90
C ASP A 271 7.52 -14.40 -7.33
N GLN A 272 6.43 -14.62 -6.58
CA GLN A 272 5.39 -15.59 -6.96
C GLN A 272 4.73 -15.21 -8.28
N TYR A 273 4.35 -13.95 -8.44
CA TYR A 273 3.72 -13.43 -9.65
C TYR A 273 4.58 -13.68 -10.90
N LEU A 274 5.88 -13.38 -10.82
CA LEU A 274 6.84 -13.57 -11.92
C LEU A 274 7.10 -15.05 -12.17
N SER A 275 7.24 -15.87 -11.14
CA SER A 275 7.47 -17.31 -11.29
C SER A 275 6.35 -18.02 -12.07
N LEU A 276 5.13 -17.52 -11.97
CA LEU A 276 3.95 -18.06 -12.67
C LEU A 276 3.83 -17.57 -14.11
N ARG A 277 4.43 -16.43 -14.47
CA ARG A 277 4.19 -15.74 -15.74
C ARG A 277 5.40 -15.65 -16.65
N LEU A 278 6.61 -15.69 -16.11
CA LEU A 278 7.84 -15.56 -16.86
C LEU A 278 8.52 -16.94 -16.99
N PRO A 279 8.50 -17.55 -18.20
CA PRO A 279 9.21 -18.80 -18.44
C PRO A 279 10.71 -18.66 -18.14
N GLY A 280 11.26 -19.61 -17.37
CA GLY A 280 12.68 -19.57 -16.98
C GLY A 280 13.01 -18.48 -15.95
N TYR A 281 12.01 -17.97 -15.22
CA TYR A 281 12.22 -17.03 -14.13
C TYR A 281 13.25 -17.56 -13.12
N ASP A 282 14.10 -16.64 -12.69
CA ASP A 282 15.18 -16.83 -11.74
C ASP A 282 15.33 -15.53 -10.97
N TYR A 283 15.20 -15.59 -9.64
CA TYR A 283 15.20 -14.39 -8.79
C TYR A 283 16.51 -13.60 -8.91
N GLN A 284 17.67 -14.28 -8.98
CA GLN A 284 18.96 -13.59 -9.05
C GLN A 284 19.13 -12.78 -10.33
N ARG A 285 18.62 -13.30 -11.45
CA ARG A 285 18.70 -12.67 -12.77
C ARG A 285 17.62 -11.62 -12.98
N HIS A 286 16.38 -11.92 -12.60
CA HIS A 286 15.21 -11.15 -13.02
C HIS A 286 14.68 -10.22 -11.94
N PHE A 287 14.94 -10.46 -10.64
CA PHE A 287 14.48 -9.55 -9.58
C PHE A 287 15.50 -8.44 -9.33
N GLY A 288 15.07 -7.20 -9.54
CA GLY A 288 15.88 -5.99 -9.49
C GLY A 288 15.97 -5.34 -8.12
N GLY A 289 14.89 -5.38 -7.34
CA GLY A 289 14.81 -4.75 -6.02
C GLY A 289 13.48 -4.07 -5.76
N ALA A 290 13.40 -3.40 -4.62
CA ALA A 290 12.27 -2.62 -4.15
C ALA A 290 12.73 -1.20 -3.81
N PHE A 291 11.91 -0.21 -4.13
CA PHE A 291 12.13 1.18 -3.74
C PHE A 291 10.94 1.70 -2.95
N TYR A 292 11.20 2.23 -1.76
CA TYR A 292 10.24 3.01 -1.00
C TYR A 292 10.55 4.48 -1.25
N ILE A 293 9.63 5.18 -1.92
CA ILE A 293 9.84 6.54 -2.40
C ILE A 293 9.02 7.50 -1.54
N PHE A 294 9.70 8.26 -0.70
CA PHE A 294 9.13 9.31 0.14
C PHE A 294 8.92 10.57 -0.70
N LEU A 295 7.72 10.71 -1.27
CA LEU A 295 7.39 11.72 -2.29
C LEU A 295 7.76 13.15 -1.88
N ARG A 296 7.60 13.47 -0.59
CA ARG A 296 7.93 14.80 -0.04
C ARG A 296 9.43 15.11 -0.01
N GLY A 297 10.26 14.07 0.05
CA GLY A 297 11.72 14.17 0.10
C GLY A 297 12.40 14.01 -1.25
N MET A 298 11.64 13.93 -2.35
CA MET A 298 12.19 13.71 -3.68
C MET A 298 12.80 14.99 -4.27
N ASP A 299 14.05 14.86 -4.69
CA ASP A 299 14.83 15.89 -5.38
C ASP A 299 15.69 15.18 -6.44
N ALA A 300 15.56 15.58 -7.71
CA ALA A 300 16.20 14.86 -8.82
C ALA A 300 17.74 14.95 -8.81
N GLU A 301 18.32 15.97 -8.17
CA GLU A 301 19.77 16.18 -8.10
C GLU A 301 20.38 15.48 -6.88
N LYS A 302 19.60 15.32 -5.81
CA LYS A 302 20.04 14.71 -4.55
C LYS A 302 19.66 13.22 -4.41
N ALA A 303 18.77 12.71 -5.24
CA ALA A 303 18.43 11.28 -5.30
C ALA A 303 19.63 10.43 -5.78
N PRO A 304 19.74 9.16 -5.33
CA PRO A 304 18.85 8.46 -4.40
C PRO A 304 19.20 8.69 -2.92
N LYS A 305 20.18 9.55 -2.60
CA LYS A 305 20.64 9.75 -1.22
C LYS A 305 19.53 10.24 -0.28
N TYR A 306 18.59 11.02 -0.81
CA TYR A 306 17.41 11.50 -0.10
C TYR A 306 16.13 11.06 -0.83
N GLY A 307 15.08 10.78 -0.06
CA GLY A 307 13.75 10.45 -0.59
C GLY A 307 13.59 9.03 -1.17
N VAL A 308 14.69 8.31 -1.41
CA VAL A 308 14.67 6.94 -1.94
C VAL A 308 15.30 5.98 -0.95
N TYR A 309 14.51 5.05 -0.43
CA TYR A 309 15.00 3.88 0.30
C TYR A 309 14.99 2.65 -0.62
N GLY A 310 16.16 2.23 -1.07
CA GLY A 310 16.33 1.07 -1.97
C GLY A 310 16.75 -0.18 -1.21
N THR A 311 16.12 -1.31 -1.50
CA THR A 311 16.52 -2.60 -0.92
C THR A 311 16.32 -3.75 -1.91
N ARG A 312 17.07 -4.84 -1.70
CA ARG A 312 16.92 -6.08 -2.46
C ARG A 312 17.07 -7.26 -1.50
N PRO A 313 15.97 -7.89 -1.05
CA PRO A 313 16.05 -9.05 -0.19
C PRO A 313 16.91 -10.16 -0.79
N SER A 314 17.68 -10.84 0.07
CA SER A 314 18.51 -11.95 -0.37
C SER A 314 17.65 -13.10 -0.90
N VAL A 315 18.22 -13.90 -1.79
CA VAL A 315 17.56 -15.11 -2.31
C VAL A 315 17.20 -16.06 -1.19
N ASP A 316 18.05 -16.15 -0.16
CA ASP A 316 17.84 -17.05 0.96
C ASP A 316 16.72 -16.56 1.86
N LEU A 317 16.60 -15.25 2.12
CA LEU A 317 15.45 -14.69 2.80
C LEU A 317 14.15 -14.92 2.03
N ILE A 318 14.12 -14.71 0.71
CA ILE A 318 12.92 -14.99 -0.11
C ILE A 318 12.56 -16.47 -0.07
N LYS A 319 13.53 -17.39 -0.07
CA LYS A 319 13.25 -18.82 0.12
C LYS A 319 12.69 -19.12 1.51
N ARG A 320 13.19 -18.47 2.56
CA ARG A 320 12.67 -18.61 3.93
C ARG A 320 11.25 -18.07 4.04
N LEU A 321 10.97 -16.89 3.49
CA LEU A 321 9.63 -16.31 3.38
C LEU A 321 8.69 -17.26 2.64
N ARG A 322 9.11 -17.78 1.47
CA ARG A 322 8.32 -18.75 0.71
C ARG A 322 8.01 -20.00 1.54
N LYS A 323 8.99 -20.53 2.25
CA LYS A 323 8.85 -21.72 3.11
C LYS A 323 8.03 -21.42 4.38
N GLY A 324 8.08 -20.21 4.91
CA GLY A 324 7.46 -19.84 6.19
C GLY A 324 6.05 -19.29 6.05
N LEU A 325 5.73 -18.60 4.94
CA LEU A 325 4.43 -17.97 4.73
C LEU A 325 3.53 -18.79 3.81
N LEU A 326 4.05 -19.34 2.71
CA LEU A 326 3.17 -19.95 1.71
C LEU A 326 2.67 -21.32 2.15
N GLU A 327 1.40 -21.58 1.90
CA GLU A 327 0.85 -22.93 1.95
C GLU A 327 1.37 -23.73 0.74
N THR A 328 2.10 -24.81 0.99
CA THR A 328 2.53 -25.71 -0.10
C THR A 328 1.39 -26.66 -0.44
N LYS A 329 1.05 -26.80 -1.73
CA LYS A 329 0.13 -27.85 -2.19
C LYS A 329 0.70 -29.23 -1.85
N GLY A 330 0.25 -29.82 -0.75
CA GLY A 330 0.65 -31.17 -0.34
C GLY A 330 0.73 -31.35 1.17
N SER A 331 -0.43 -31.51 1.81
CA SER A 331 -0.59 -32.30 3.05
C SER A 331 -1.99 -32.88 3.08
#